data_AF-A0A842YEN7-F1
#
_entry.id   AF-A0A842YEN7-F1
#
_cell.length_a   1.000
_cell.length_b   1.000
_cell.length_c   1.000
_cell.angle_alpha   90.00
_cell.angle_beta   90.00
_cell.angle_gamma   90.00
#
_symmetry.space_group_name_H-M   'P 1'
#
loop_
_entity.id
_entity.type
_entity.pdbx_description
1 polymer ?
#
loop_
_entity_poly.entity_id
_entity_poly.type
_entity_poly.pdbx_seq_one_letter_code
_entity_poly.pdbx_strand_id
1 'polypeptide(L)'
;MRKDAILLVLMFLLVVSASDQATTPTDTATFKPMHFVLSQTEMPIYELVTPVVNETYVQSLASSLFGIHDVLAQETEGIYFVNWSNSYLEVDSADGSIWFADYDRIWNISLGDEIPNATESRAIAEAWLDEKGLVPANGAFANIGTANMTLFNPETEVIHSKILHYNFNYDFVIPDIDIPITGEAAQITVMIGESGDMVGPSQNIVGFDWKWRDIKSTAHTTALLIEFESLLNTYGIPSDSVVEHSLFYDTGEEDSNNDFLYPVYDITLLDIDDEGNGVHFKLKIDATEYAPQVKIVNPSDSITVQPGDAITFDCNVIFGTPPYAYQWRSDFDGILSGADTFSISTLSEVFKENENIP
;
A
#
# COMPACT_ATOMS: atom_id res chain seq x y z
N MET A 1 -5.04 42.60 -46.14
CA MET A 1 -3.98 43.60 -45.88
C MET A 1 -4.60 44.84 -45.28
N ARG A 2 -4.15 45.13 -44.04
CA ARG A 2 -4.48 46.19 -43.07
C ARG A 2 -5.46 47.31 -43.44
N LYS A 3 -6.47 47.46 -42.59
CA LYS A 3 -6.91 48.77 -42.07
C LYS A 3 -6.96 48.68 -40.56
N ASP A 4 -6.02 49.37 -39.92
CA ASP A 4 -5.99 49.61 -38.48
C ASP A 4 -7.09 50.64 -38.13
N ALA A 5 -7.95 50.29 -37.18
CA ALA A 5 -8.87 51.22 -36.55
C ALA A 5 -8.72 51.07 -35.03
N ILE A 6 -8.14 52.09 -34.40
CA ILE A 6 -8.21 52.33 -32.97
C ILE A 6 -9.31 53.38 -32.77
N LEU A 7 -10.39 53.04 -32.05
CA LEU A 7 -11.00 53.97 -31.09
C LEU A 7 -11.95 53.26 -30.12
N LEU A 8 -11.51 53.24 -28.86
CA LEU A 8 -12.23 53.45 -27.61
C LEU A 8 -13.78 53.45 -27.65
N VAL A 9 -14.40 52.50 -26.97
CA VAL A 9 -15.79 52.62 -26.48
C VAL A 9 -15.79 52.39 -24.97
N LEU A 10 -15.97 53.49 -24.24
CA LEU A 10 -16.45 53.54 -22.87
C LEU A 10 -17.96 53.24 -22.91
N MET A 11 -18.46 52.22 -22.20
CA MET A 11 -19.89 52.16 -21.89
C MET A 11 -20.20 51.38 -20.60
N PHE A 12 -20.55 52.18 -19.58
CA PHE A 12 -21.56 52.00 -18.54
C PHE A 12 -21.82 50.60 -17.94
N LEU A 13 -21.48 50.51 -16.64
CA LEU A 13 -22.10 49.64 -15.64
C LEU A 13 -23.62 49.63 -15.77
N LEU A 14 -24.19 48.44 -15.98
CA LEU A 14 -25.56 48.11 -15.61
C LEU A 14 -25.47 47.13 -14.43
N VAL A 15 -25.66 47.67 -13.23
CA VAL A 15 -25.93 46.87 -12.03
C VAL A 15 -27.34 46.32 -12.17
N VAL A 16 -27.45 45.03 -12.49
CA VAL A 16 -28.69 44.28 -12.28
C VAL A 16 -28.52 43.54 -10.97
N SER A 17 -29.17 44.05 -9.93
CA SER A 17 -29.36 43.36 -8.66
C SER A 17 -30.34 42.19 -8.89
N ALA A 18 -29.80 41.01 -9.18
CA ALA A 18 -30.53 39.76 -9.01
C ALA A 18 -30.21 39.24 -7.60
N SER A 19 -31.18 39.34 -6.70
CA SER A 19 -31.15 38.66 -5.41
C SER A 19 -31.43 37.18 -5.63
N ASP A 20 -30.42 36.39 -5.99
CA ASP A 20 -30.54 34.94 -5.86
C ASP A 20 -30.24 34.58 -4.41
N GLN A 21 -31.32 34.34 -3.66
CA GLN A 21 -31.25 33.63 -2.41
C GLN A 21 -30.63 32.26 -2.69
N ALA A 22 -29.42 32.04 -2.14
CA ALA A 22 -28.84 30.72 -2.04
C ALA A 22 -29.86 29.81 -1.33
N THR A 23 -30.47 28.91 -2.09
CA THR A 23 -31.22 27.79 -1.51
C THR A 23 -30.22 26.93 -0.75
N THR A 24 -30.33 26.93 0.57
CA THR A 24 -29.59 26.02 1.44
C THR A 24 -29.84 24.59 0.96
N PRO A 25 -28.81 23.78 0.62
CA PRO A 25 -29.02 22.37 0.41
C PRO A 25 -29.40 21.77 1.76
N THR A 26 -30.71 21.58 1.95
CA THR A 26 -31.24 20.79 3.05
C THR A 26 -31.28 19.36 2.56
N ASP A 27 -30.13 18.72 2.53
CA ASP A 27 -30.07 17.28 2.58
C ASP A 27 -28.94 16.90 3.54
N THR A 28 -29.21 17.07 4.84
CA THR A 28 -28.53 16.25 5.84
C THR A 28 -28.91 14.82 5.55
N ALA A 29 -28.14 14.16 4.67
CA ALA A 29 -28.15 12.73 4.50
C ALA A 29 -28.02 12.14 5.90
N THR A 30 -29.14 11.65 6.42
CA THR A 30 -29.21 11.13 7.79
C THR A 30 -28.55 9.77 7.71
N PHE A 31 -27.23 9.74 7.89
CA PHE A 31 -26.46 8.53 7.83
C PHE A 31 -26.94 7.60 8.94
N LYS A 32 -27.50 6.46 8.54
CA LYS A 32 -27.87 5.42 9.50
C LYS A 32 -26.57 4.76 9.96
N PRO A 33 -26.31 4.66 11.27
CA PRO A 33 -25.13 3.94 11.76
C PRO A 33 -25.10 2.55 11.14
N MET A 34 -23.92 2.17 10.65
CA MET A 34 -23.70 0.86 10.06
C MET A 34 -23.91 -0.19 11.16
N HIS A 35 -24.96 -1.00 11.03
CA HIS A 35 -25.27 -2.05 11.99
C HIS A 35 -24.79 -3.37 11.44
N PHE A 36 -23.64 -3.81 11.94
CA PHE A 36 -23.09 -5.12 11.62
C PHE A 36 -23.71 -6.19 12.52
N VAL A 37 -23.90 -7.38 11.95
CA VAL A 37 -24.17 -8.60 12.70
C VAL A 37 -22.83 -9.21 13.05
N LEU A 38 -22.54 -9.33 14.34
CA LEU A 38 -21.33 -9.97 14.85
C LEU A 38 -21.59 -11.47 15.00
N SER A 39 -20.61 -12.26 14.56
CA SER A 39 -20.58 -13.70 14.79
C SER A 39 -20.27 -14.02 16.27
N GLN A 40 -20.17 -15.31 16.61
CA GLN A 40 -19.66 -15.76 17.92
C GLN A 40 -18.15 -16.05 17.89
N THR A 41 -17.49 -15.83 16.76
CA THR A 41 -16.06 -16.09 16.60
C THR A 41 -15.28 -14.88 17.09
N GLU A 42 -14.48 -15.07 18.14
CA GLU A 42 -13.50 -14.09 18.58
C GLU A 42 -12.19 -14.28 17.83
N MET A 43 -11.68 -13.18 17.27
CA MET A 43 -10.41 -13.12 16.57
C MET A 43 -9.40 -12.35 17.42
N PRO A 44 -8.19 -12.90 17.63
CA PRO A 44 -7.14 -12.15 18.32
C PRO A 44 -6.64 -10.99 17.45
N ILE A 45 -6.31 -9.88 18.10
CA ILE A 45 -5.57 -8.77 17.51
C ILE A 45 -4.18 -8.79 18.11
N TYR A 46 -3.15 -8.80 17.29
CA TYR A 46 -1.78 -8.88 17.78
C TYR A 46 -1.06 -7.55 17.59
N GLU A 47 -0.15 -7.25 18.52
CA GLU A 47 0.80 -6.17 18.36
C GLU A 47 2.09 -6.75 17.74
N LEU A 48 2.66 -6.01 16.80
CA LEU A 48 3.93 -6.32 16.16
C LEU A 48 5.09 -5.69 16.92
N VAL A 49 6.25 -6.35 16.85
CA VAL A 49 7.49 -5.81 17.42
C VAL A 49 8.14 -4.90 16.38
N THR A 50 8.09 -3.59 16.62
CA THR A 50 8.81 -2.60 15.80
C THR A 50 10.32 -2.75 16.01
N PRO A 51 11.10 -2.99 14.93
CA PRO A 51 12.54 -3.17 15.04
C PRO A 51 13.26 -1.85 15.28
N VAL A 52 14.44 -1.91 15.88
CA VAL A 52 15.32 -0.75 16.04
C VAL A 52 16.29 -0.71 14.86
N VAL A 53 16.02 0.19 13.91
CA VAL A 53 16.86 0.40 12.72
C VAL A 53 17.77 1.61 12.94
N ASN A 54 19.05 1.47 12.58
CA ASN A 54 20.03 2.55 12.56
C ASN A 54 21.15 2.22 11.56
N GLU A 55 22.07 3.16 11.32
CA GLU A 55 23.14 3.01 10.33
C GLU A 55 24.06 1.83 10.64
N THR A 56 24.34 1.56 11.92
CA THR A 56 25.20 0.42 12.32
C THR A 56 24.52 -0.92 12.04
N TYR A 57 23.21 -1.00 12.26
CA TYR A 57 22.40 -2.17 11.94
C TYR A 57 22.44 -2.45 10.43
N VAL A 58 22.15 -1.45 9.59
CA VAL A 58 22.13 -1.63 8.12
C VAL A 58 23.52 -1.96 7.55
N GLN A 59 24.59 -1.33 8.05
CA GLN A 59 25.97 -1.69 7.66
C GLN A 59 26.29 -3.14 8.01
N SER A 60 25.88 -3.60 9.19
CA SER A 60 26.08 -4.98 9.63
C SER A 60 25.28 -5.96 8.78
N LEU A 61 24.08 -5.57 8.34
CA LEU A 61 23.24 -6.35 7.44
C LEU A 61 23.89 -6.49 6.06
N ALA A 62 24.33 -5.38 5.46
CA ALA A 62 25.04 -5.37 4.17
C ALA A 62 26.26 -6.30 4.18
N SER A 63 27.04 -6.23 5.26
CA SER A 63 28.21 -7.06 5.45
C SER A 63 27.86 -8.53 5.65
N SER A 64 26.83 -8.85 6.45
CA SER A 64 26.53 -10.23 6.85
C SER A 64 25.74 -11.01 5.79
N LEU A 65 24.84 -10.34 5.08
CA LEU A 65 23.99 -10.93 4.05
C LEU A 65 24.69 -11.01 2.69
N PHE A 66 25.37 -9.93 2.29
CA PHE A 66 25.86 -9.74 0.92
C PHE A 66 27.38 -9.59 0.81
N GLY A 67 28.11 -9.55 1.94
CA GLY A 67 29.57 -9.35 1.93
C GLY A 67 29.98 -7.95 1.51
N ILE A 68 29.07 -6.97 1.61
CA ILE A 68 29.36 -5.57 1.29
C ILE A 68 30.04 -4.93 2.49
N HIS A 69 31.31 -4.59 2.33
CA HIS A 69 32.16 -3.99 3.37
C HIS A 69 32.58 -2.57 2.99
N ASP A 70 33.12 -1.84 3.96
CA ASP A 70 33.74 -0.51 3.77
C ASP A 70 32.80 0.57 3.20
N VAL A 71 31.49 0.41 3.38
CA VAL A 71 30.48 1.44 3.05
C VAL A 71 29.76 1.89 4.32
N LEU A 72 29.51 3.19 4.40
CA LEU A 72 28.71 3.78 5.47
C LEU A 72 27.26 3.86 5.02
N ALA A 73 26.36 3.31 5.85
CA ALA A 73 24.92 3.54 5.71
C ALA A 73 24.58 5.03 5.90
N GLN A 74 23.54 5.45 5.20
CA GLN A 74 22.94 6.78 5.25
C GLN A 74 21.48 6.65 5.66
N GLU A 75 20.86 7.75 6.08
CA GLU A 75 19.45 7.82 6.44
C GLU A 75 18.76 8.94 5.66
N THR A 76 17.54 8.71 5.21
CA THR A 76 16.66 9.73 4.63
C THR A 76 15.22 9.34 4.88
N GLU A 77 14.47 10.21 5.57
CA GLU A 77 13.02 10.06 5.79
C GLU A 77 12.63 8.71 6.43
N GLY A 78 13.46 8.21 7.35
CA GLY A 78 13.22 6.92 8.02
C GLY A 78 13.72 5.70 7.25
N ILE A 79 14.27 5.87 6.05
CA ILE A 79 14.91 4.81 5.26
C ILE A 79 16.41 4.84 5.49
N TYR A 80 16.96 3.72 5.96
CA TYR A 80 18.39 3.54 6.18
C TYR A 80 18.98 2.66 5.08
N PHE A 81 20.00 3.13 4.36
CA PHE A 81 20.47 2.43 3.17
C PHE A 81 21.98 2.46 2.95
N VAL A 82 22.47 1.50 2.17
CA VAL A 82 23.84 1.37 1.68
C VAL A 82 23.81 1.33 0.15
N ASN A 83 24.58 2.22 -0.47
CA ASN A 83 24.86 2.18 -1.90
C ASN A 83 26.27 1.62 -2.12
N TRP A 84 26.38 0.54 -2.90
CA TRP A 84 27.67 -0.07 -3.23
C TRP A 84 27.72 -0.40 -4.71
N SER A 85 28.57 0.29 -5.47
CA SER A 85 28.56 0.22 -6.94
C SER A 85 27.14 0.51 -7.47
N ASN A 86 26.55 -0.42 -8.24
CA ASN A 86 25.17 -0.37 -8.72
C ASN A 86 24.23 -1.28 -7.90
N SER A 87 24.62 -1.66 -6.68
CA SER A 87 23.76 -2.37 -5.73
C SER A 87 23.25 -1.44 -4.64
N TYR A 88 22.05 -1.72 -4.16
CA TYR A 88 21.34 -0.95 -3.16
C TYR A 88 20.74 -1.88 -2.13
N LEU A 89 20.97 -1.59 -0.85
CA LEU A 89 20.30 -2.22 0.29
C LEU A 89 19.64 -1.11 1.11
N GLU A 90 18.36 -1.25 1.42
CA GLU A 90 17.65 -0.38 2.33
C GLU A 90 16.91 -1.16 3.40
N VAL A 91 16.66 -0.46 4.52
CA VAL A 91 15.82 -0.91 5.60
C VAL A 91 14.93 0.24 6.04
N ASP A 92 13.62 0.04 6.04
CA ASP A 92 12.67 1.00 6.59
C ASP A 92 12.65 0.92 8.12
N SER A 93 12.75 2.06 8.81
CA SER A 93 12.66 2.09 10.28
C SER A 93 11.25 2.00 10.84
N ALA A 94 10.22 2.17 10.01
CA ALA A 94 8.82 2.03 10.40
C ALA A 94 8.46 0.57 10.71
N ASP A 95 8.92 -0.37 9.88
CA ASP A 95 8.57 -1.78 9.99
C ASP A 95 9.77 -2.75 9.92
N GLY A 96 10.96 -2.28 9.58
CA GLY A 96 12.16 -3.09 9.39
C GLY A 96 12.18 -3.90 8.10
N SER A 97 11.30 -3.59 7.15
CA SER A 97 11.34 -4.18 5.81
C SER A 97 12.71 -3.94 5.18
N ILE A 98 13.21 -4.94 4.46
CA ILE A 98 14.50 -4.93 3.81
C ILE A 98 14.27 -5.07 2.32
N TRP A 99 14.83 -4.14 1.54
CA TRP A 99 14.94 -4.27 0.10
C TRP A 99 16.41 -4.30 -0.31
N PHE A 100 16.76 -5.25 -1.17
CA PHE A 100 18.05 -5.31 -1.83
C PHE A 100 17.87 -5.53 -3.32
N ALA A 101 18.67 -4.83 -4.11
CA ALA A 101 18.77 -5.03 -5.54
C ALA A 101 20.21 -4.84 -6.02
N ASP A 102 20.67 -5.77 -6.87
CA ASP A 102 21.86 -5.57 -7.68
C ASP A 102 21.44 -5.13 -9.08
N TYR A 103 21.49 -3.82 -9.37
CA TYR A 103 21.00 -3.26 -10.63
C TYR A 103 21.87 -3.58 -11.85
N ASP A 104 23.07 -4.12 -11.66
CA ASP A 104 23.85 -4.67 -12.78
C ASP A 104 23.27 -6.02 -13.24
N ARG A 105 22.46 -6.68 -12.40
CA ARG A 105 21.98 -8.05 -12.66
C ARG A 105 20.46 -8.21 -12.65
N ILE A 106 19.76 -7.62 -11.70
CA ILE A 106 18.30 -7.67 -11.62
C ILE A 106 17.71 -7.05 -12.90
N TRP A 107 16.81 -7.78 -13.55
CA TRP A 107 16.16 -7.39 -14.80
C TRP A 107 17.12 -7.08 -15.97
N ASN A 108 18.40 -7.45 -15.90
CA ASN A 108 19.35 -7.16 -16.97
C ASN A 108 19.21 -8.12 -18.16
N ILE A 109 18.69 -7.60 -19.26
CA ILE A 109 18.45 -8.33 -20.51
C ILE A 109 19.75 -8.76 -21.21
N SER A 110 20.85 -8.03 -20.99
CA SER A 110 22.12 -8.22 -21.69
C SER A 110 22.99 -9.33 -21.09
N LEU A 111 22.65 -9.80 -19.89
CA LEU A 111 23.34 -10.92 -19.24
C LEU A 111 23.12 -12.23 -20.00
N GLY A 112 23.93 -13.25 -19.72
CA GLY A 112 23.94 -14.53 -20.41
C GLY A 112 22.70 -15.37 -20.12
N ASP A 113 22.76 -16.65 -20.49
CA ASP A 113 21.72 -17.66 -20.19
C ASP A 113 22.20 -18.60 -19.07
N GLU A 114 23.17 -18.16 -18.25
CA GLU A 114 23.83 -18.98 -17.21
C GLU A 114 23.10 -18.95 -15.86
N ILE A 115 21.82 -18.60 -15.86
CA ILE A 115 20.97 -18.67 -14.66
C ILE A 115 20.80 -20.15 -14.28
N PRO A 116 21.06 -20.56 -13.03
CA PRO A 116 20.79 -21.92 -12.58
C PRO A 116 19.32 -22.28 -12.79
N ASN A 117 19.03 -23.55 -13.05
CA ASN A 117 17.63 -23.95 -13.25
C ASN A 117 16.80 -23.74 -11.98
N ALA A 118 15.46 -23.76 -12.09
CA ALA A 118 14.57 -23.49 -10.96
C ALA A 118 14.84 -24.35 -9.70
N THR A 119 15.26 -25.61 -9.86
CA THR A 119 15.55 -26.50 -8.72
C THR A 119 16.86 -26.12 -8.02
N GLU A 120 17.90 -25.81 -8.79
CA GLU A 120 19.18 -25.34 -8.27
C GLU A 120 19.03 -23.97 -7.61
N SER A 121 18.33 -23.04 -8.28
CA SER A 121 18.03 -21.71 -7.77
C SER A 121 17.26 -21.76 -6.45
N ARG A 122 16.29 -22.68 -6.33
CA ARG A 122 15.57 -22.92 -5.07
C ARG A 122 16.51 -23.36 -3.95
N ALA A 123 17.37 -24.33 -4.24
CA ALA A 123 18.31 -24.84 -3.25
C ALA A 123 19.29 -23.76 -2.78
N ILE A 124 19.70 -22.85 -3.68
CA ILE A 124 20.52 -21.68 -3.33
C ILE A 124 19.74 -20.74 -2.40
N ALA A 125 18.50 -20.39 -2.74
CA ALA A 125 17.66 -19.51 -1.93
C ALA A 125 17.40 -20.08 -0.52
N GLU A 126 16.99 -21.35 -0.43
CA GLU A 126 16.74 -22.04 0.84
C GLU A 126 18.02 -22.12 1.69
N ALA A 127 19.15 -22.52 1.09
CA ALA A 127 20.42 -22.59 1.82
C ALA A 127 20.89 -21.22 2.35
N TRP A 128 20.71 -20.15 1.57
CA TRP A 128 21.06 -18.80 1.98
C TRP A 128 20.15 -18.31 3.12
N LEU A 129 18.84 -18.48 2.99
CA LEU A 129 17.87 -18.10 4.03
C LEU A 129 18.12 -18.87 5.33
N ASP A 130 18.38 -20.18 5.25
CA ASP A 130 18.69 -21.04 6.41
C ASP A 130 20.01 -20.63 7.07
N GLU A 131 21.07 -20.38 6.29
CA GLU A 131 22.36 -19.95 6.82
C GLU A 131 22.24 -18.61 7.57
N LYS A 132 21.43 -17.69 7.04
CA LYS A 132 21.26 -16.35 7.59
C LYS A 132 20.16 -16.27 8.66
N GLY A 133 19.38 -17.33 8.87
CA GLY A 133 18.28 -17.35 9.83
C GLY A 133 17.16 -16.37 9.48
N LEU A 134 16.88 -16.21 8.18
CA LEU A 134 15.96 -15.20 7.64
C LEU A 134 14.51 -15.69 7.51
N VAL A 135 14.22 -16.96 7.78
CA VAL A 135 12.84 -17.49 7.77
C VAL A 135 12.32 -17.62 9.20
N PRO A 136 11.34 -16.80 9.60
CA PRO A 136 10.63 -16.95 10.87
C PRO A 136 9.93 -18.31 10.97
N ALA A 137 9.67 -18.77 12.19
CA ALA A 137 9.15 -20.12 12.45
C ALA A 137 7.77 -20.42 11.81
N ASN A 138 6.99 -19.37 11.54
CA ASN A 138 5.68 -19.43 10.90
C ASN A 138 5.69 -19.04 9.42
N GLY A 139 6.88 -18.84 8.84
CA GLY A 139 7.07 -18.63 7.41
C GLY A 139 7.33 -19.95 6.68
N ALA A 140 6.77 -20.12 5.49
CA ALA A 140 6.96 -21.32 4.68
C ALA A 140 7.04 -20.99 3.20
N PHE A 141 7.78 -21.81 2.45
CA PHE A 141 7.87 -21.69 0.99
C PHE A 141 6.47 -21.79 0.36
N ALA A 142 6.11 -20.81 -0.44
CA ALA A 142 4.80 -20.71 -1.07
C ALA A 142 4.85 -21.10 -2.55
N ASN A 143 5.62 -20.36 -3.35
CA ASN A 143 5.63 -20.54 -4.80
C ASN A 143 6.90 -19.99 -5.48
N ILE A 144 7.02 -20.28 -6.78
CA ILE A 144 8.08 -19.77 -7.64
C ILE A 144 7.47 -18.82 -8.66
N GLY A 145 8.04 -17.62 -8.78
CA GLY A 145 7.80 -16.68 -9.86
C GLY A 145 9.00 -16.57 -10.80
N THR A 146 8.81 -15.86 -11.91
CA THR A 146 9.89 -15.53 -12.85
C THR A 146 9.72 -14.10 -13.34
N ALA A 147 10.80 -13.32 -13.38
CA ALA A 147 10.83 -12.12 -14.20
C ALA A 147 11.28 -12.49 -15.61
N ASN A 148 10.45 -12.18 -16.61
CA ASN A 148 10.69 -12.52 -18.01
C ASN A 148 10.68 -11.27 -18.88
N MET A 149 11.59 -11.23 -19.86
CA MET A 149 11.43 -10.35 -21.02
C MET A 149 10.76 -11.13 -22.14
N THR A 150 9.74 -10.54 -22.76
CA THR A 150 9.08 -11.08 -23.95
C THR A 150 9.13 -10.08 -25.09
N LEU A 151 9.73 -10.48 -26.20
CA LEU A 151 9.77 -9.71 -27.45
C LEU A 151 8.81 -10.33 -28.44
N PHE A 152 7.81 -9.56 -28.88
CA PHE A 152 6.92 -9.93 -29.97
C PHE A 152 7.34 -9.21 -31.25
N ASN A 153 7.59 -9.98 -32.31
CA ASN A 153 7.83 -9.42 -33.64
C ASN A 153 6.50 -9.41 -34.42
N PRO A 154 5.90 -8.24 -34.70
CA PRO A 154 4.59 -8.16 -35.35
C PRO A 154 4.60 -8.53 -36.83
N GLU A 155 5.76 -8.53 -37.50
CA GLU A 155 5.87 -8.91 -38.92
C GLU A 155 5.92 -10.42 -39.11
N THR A 156 6.58 -11.12 -38.19
CA THR A 156 6.75 -12.58 -38.24
C THR A 156 5.77 -13.32 -37.33
N GLU A 157 5.07 -12.60 -36.45
CA GLU A 157 4.24 -13.12 -35.37
C GLU A 157 5.00 -14.06 -34.40
N VAL A 158 6.33 -13.97 -34.37
CA VAL A 158 7.19 -14.78 -33.49
C VAL A 158 7.36 -14.10 -32.14
N ILE A 159 7.27 -14.91 -31.09
CA ILE A 159 7.53 -14.52 -29.70
C ILE A 159 8.87 -15.12 -29.26
N HIS A 160 9.74 -14.28 -28.70
CA HIS A 160 10.94 -14.70 -27.99
C HIS A 160 10.80 -14.31 -26.52
N SER A 161 11.01 -15.27 -25.61
CA SER A 161 10.99 -15.02 -24.17
C SER A 161 12.30 -15.45 -23.53
N LYS A 162 12.75 -14.66 -22.56
CA LYS A 162 13.95 -14.94 -21.76
C LYS A 162 13.63 -14.72 -20.28
N ILE A 163 14.02 -15.69 -19.46
CA ILE A 163 13.99 -15.56 -18.00
C ILE A 163 15.16 -14.67 -17.59
N LEU A 164 14.90 -13.64 -16.79
CA LEU A 164 15.91 -12.74 -16.24
C LEU A 164 16.32 -13.15 -14.82
N HIS A 165 15.37 -13.65 -14.04
CA HIS A 165 15.60 -14.24 -12.72
C HIS A 165 14.37 -15.04 -12.23
N TYR A 166 14.59 -15.87 -11.23
CA TYR A 166 13.55 -16.59 -10.48
C TYR A 166 13.23 -15.86 -9.17
N ASN A 167 11.96 -15.82 -8.80
CA ASN A 167 11.49 -15.33 -7.50
C ASN A 167 11.07 -16.54 -6.65
N PHE A 168 11.57 -16.64 -5.42
CA PHE A 168 11.14 -17.66 -4.46
C PHE A 168 10.41 -16.96 -3.32
N ASN A 169 9.10 -17.20 -3.25
CA ASN A 169 8.20 -16.49 -2.36
C ASN A 169 7.86 -17.36 -1.14
N TYR A 170 7.82 -16.74 0.03
CA TYR A 170 7.43 -17.36 1.29
C TYR A 170 6.25 -16.61 1.89
N ASP A 171 5.25 -17.38 2.32
CA ASP A 171 4.04 -16.88 2.96
C ASP A 171 4.06 -17.21 4.45
N PHE A 172 3.22 -16.51 5.21
CA PHE A 172 3.16 -16.62 6.65
C PHE A 172 1.76 -16.94 7.12
N VAL A 173 1.67 -17.57 8.29
CA VAL A 173 0.39 -17.80 8.98
C VAL A 173 0.47 -17.30 10.42
N ILE A 174 -0.67 -16.93 10.99
CA ILE A 174 -0.76 -16.67 12.42
C ILE A 174 -0.52 -17.98 13.18
N PRO A 175 0.40 -17.98 14.17
CA PRO A 175 0.59 -19.13 15.03
C PRO A 175 -0.71 -19.61 15.67
N ASP A 176 -0.84 -20.92 15.88
CA ASP A 176 -1.95 -21.60 16.55
C ASP A 176 -3.31 -21.63 15.83
N ILE A 177 -3.64 -20.65 14.97
CA ILE A 177 -4.92 -20.58 14.25
C ILE A 177 -4.82 -20.83 12.75
N ASP A 178 -3.60 -20.89 12.19
CA ASP A 178 -3.31 -21.28 10.79
C ASP A 178 -4.04 -20.42 9.74
N ILE A 179 -4.24 -19.13 10.07
CA ILE A 179 -4.82 -18.14 9.15
C ILE A 179 -3.68 -17.38 8.46
N PRO A 180 -3.68 -17.23 7.12
CA PRO A 180 -2.59 -16.57 6.44
C PRO A 180 -2.45 -15.09 6.80
N ILE A 181 -1.21 -14.62 6.81
CA ILE A 181 -0.83 -13.21 6.91
C ILE A 181 -0.46 -12.77 5.49
N THR A 182 -1.08 -11.70 5.01
CA THR A 182 -0.95 -11.26 3.61
C THR A 182 -0.81 -9.75 3.53
N GLY A 183 -0.64 -9.24 2.30
CA GLY A 183 -0.42 -7.83 2.03
C GLY A 183 1.00 -7.41 2.39
N GLU A 184 1.15 -6.15 2.76
CA GLU A 184 2.44 -5.54 3.15
C GLU A 184 2.92 -6.04 4.52
N ALA A 185 2.07 -6.76 5.26
CA ALA A 185 2.37 -7.23 6.60
C ALA A 185 3.48 -8.29 6.66
N ALA A 186 3.56 -9.19 5.67
CA ALA A 186 4.50 -10.30 5.69
C ALA A 186 4.78 -10.87 4.30
N GLN A 187 6.04 -10.83 3.88
CA GLN A 187 6.51 -11.43 2.62
C GLN A 187 8.01 -11.68 2.67
N ILE A 188 8.47 -12.80 2.10
CA ILE A 188 9.89 -12.94 1.72
C ILE A 188 9.95 -13.34 0.26
N THR A 189 10.69 -12.57 -0.53
CA THR A 189 11.00 -12.88 -1.92
C THR A 189 12.51 -12.88 -2.11
N VAL A 190 13.07 -14.04 -2.44
CA VAL A 190 14.48 -14.14 -2.86
C VAL A 190 14.54 -14.21 -4.38
N MET A 191 15.30 -13.31 -5.00
CA MET A 191 15.44 -13.24 -6.46
C MET A 191 16.81 -13.82 -6.88
N ILE A 192 16.77 -14.90 -7.66
CA ILE A 192 17.95 -15.65 -8.10
C ILE A 192 18.20 -15.43 -9.58
N GLY A 193 19.37 -14.88 -9.91
CA GLY A 193 19.82 -14.62 -11.27
C GLY A 193 21.20 -15.23 -11.55
N GLU A 194 21.86 -14.69 -12.57
CA GLU A 194 23.23 -15.05 -12.93
C GLU A 194 24.21 -14.72 -11.78
N SER A 195 25.22 -15.57 -11.58
CA SER A 195 26.21 -15.37 -10.51
C SER A 195 27.01 -14.09 -10.74
N GLY A 196 27.21 -13.31 -9.69
CA GLY A 196 28.04 -12.09 -9.71
C GLY A 196 29.30 -12.21 -8.87
N ASP A 197 29.91 -11.06 -8.60
CA ASP A 197 31.18 -10.92 -7.85
C ASP A 197 31.03 -11.11 -6.34
N MET A 198 29.81 -11.27 -5.83
CA MET A 198 29.56 -11.61 -4.43
C MET A 198 30.23 -12.95 -4.07
N VAL A 199 30.37 -13.26 -2.78
CA VAL A 199 31.06 -14.48 -2.33
C VAL A 199 30.13 -15.42 -1.59
N GLY A 200 30.33 -16.72 -1.79
CA GLY A 200 29.54 -17.74 -1.11
C GLY A 200 28.09 -17.79 -1.61
N PRO A 201 27.10 -18.10 -0.75
CA PRO A 201 25.72 -18.34 -1.17
C PRO A 201 25.00 -17.11 -1.72
N SER A 202 25.52 -15.90 -1.47
CA SER A 202 24.93 -14.66 -2.02
C SER A 202 25.24 -14.43 -3.51
N GLN A 203 26.10 -15.27 -4.12
CA GLN A 203 26.56 -15.10 -5.50
C GLN A 203 25.46 -14.96 -6.54
N ASN A 204 24.37 -15.71 -6.39
CA ASN A 204 23.25 -15.68 -7.32
C ASN A 204 22.08 -14.83 -6.83
N ILE A 205 22.18 -14.20 -5.65
CA ILE A 205 21.14 -13.29 -5.16
C ILE A 205 21.27 -11.97 -5.91
N VAL A 206 20.26 -11.65 -6.73
CA VAL A 206 20.18 -10.40 -7.51
C VAL A 206 19.16 -9.42 -6.94
N GLY A 207 18.27 -9.91 -6.08
CA GLY A 207 17.31 -9.10 -5.35
C GLY A 207 16.76 -9.85 -4.14
N PHE A 208 16.29 -9.09 -3.17
CA PHE A 208 15.71 -9.63 -1.94
C PHE A 208 14.71 -8.62 -1.38
N ASP A 209 13.48 -9.07 -1.17
CA ASP A 209 12.43 -8.34 -0.48
C ASP A 209 12.07 -9.14 0.78
N TRP A 210 12.17 -8.52 1.94
CA TRP A 210 11.89 -9.17 3.22
C TRP A 210 11.08 -8.24 4.09
N LYS A 211 9.87 -8.67 4.41
CA LYS A 211 8.89 -7.97 5.23
C LYS A 211 8.44 -8.95 6.29
N TRP A 212 8.86 -8.73 7.52
CA TRP A 212 8.34 -9.47 8.66
C TRP A 212 8.62 -8.72 9.96
N ARG A 213 7.62 -8.70 10.84
CA ARG A 213 7.79 -8.30 12.24
C ARG A 213 7.31 -9.40 13.15
N ASP A 214 8.07 -9.64 14.21
CA ASP A 214 7.68 -10.62 15.20
C ASP A 214 6.34 -10.25 15.86
N ILE A 215 5.48 -11.24 15.98
CA ILE A 215 4.18 -11.11 16.64
C ILE A 215 4.39 -11.25 18.16
N LYS A 216 3.89 -10.31 18.97
CA LYS A 216 3.91 -10.49 20.42
C LYS A 216 3.12 -11.74 20.80
N SER A 217 3.71 -12.57 21.66
CA SER A 217 3.19 -13.90 22.03
C SER A 217 1.80 -13.89 22.70
N THR A 218 1.35 -12.73 23.18
CA THR A 218 0.01 -12.53 23.73
C THR A 218 -0.74 -11.57 22.85
N ALA A 219 -1.94 -11.94 22.42
CA ALA A 219 -2.86 -11.03 21.75
C ALA A 219 -3.04 -9.76 22.58
N HIS A 220 -3.03 -8.61 21.91
CA HIS A 220 -3.31 -7.31 22.50
C HIS A 220 -4.74 -7.26 23.04
N THR A 221 -5.69 -7.74 22.23
CA THR A 221 -7.11 -7.90 22.58
C THR A 221 -7.73 -8.97 21.67
N THR A 222 -9.01 -9.27 21.89
CA THR A 222 -9.85 -9.98 20.92
C THR A 222 -10.97 -9.08 20.41
N ALA A 223 -11.50 -9.38 19.23
CA ALA A 223 -12.68 -8.74 18.66
C ALA A 223 -13.58 -9.77 17.99
N LEU A 224 -14.89 -9.56 18.03
CA LEU A 224 -15.84 -10.44 17.34
C LEU A 224 -15.76 -10.22 15.84
N LEU A 225 -15.69 -11.31 15.08
CA LEU A 225 -15.72 -11.31 13.63
C LEU A 225 -17.11 -10.85 13.16
N ILE A 226 -17.15 -9.87 12.26
CA ILE A 226 -18.36 -9.44 11.55
C ILE A 226 -18.79 -10.56 10.60
N GLU A 227 -20.08 -10.90 10.56
CA GLU A 227 -20.57 -11.87 9.58
C GLU A 227 -20.39 -11.35 8.15
N PHE A 228 -19.75 -12.13 7.28
CA PHE A 228 -19.44 -11.73 5.90
C PHE A 228 -20.66 -11.20 5.12
N GLU A 229 -21.81 -11.86 5.22
CA GLU A 229 -23.05 -11.41 4.58
C GLU A 229 -23.55 -10.06 5.13
N SER A 230 -23.38 -9.83 6.44
CA SER A 230 -23.71 -8.55 7.06
C SER A 230 -22.81 -7.43 6.53
N LEU A 231 -21.54 -7.74 6.28
CA LEU A 231 -20.59 -6.82 5.69
C LEU A 231 -20.99 -6.47 4.26
N LEU A 232 -21.25 -7.46 3.39
CA LEU A 232 -21.71 -7.23 2.02
C LEU A 232 -22.97 -6.35 1.97
N ASN A 233 -23.99 -6.69 2.78
CA ASN A 233 -25.22 -5.92 2.84
C ASN A 233 -25.01 -4.47 3.32
N THR A 234 -24.08 -4.28 4.27
CA THR A 234 -23.79 -2.95 4.83
C THR A 234 -23.09 -2.04 3.83
N TYR A 235 -22.15 -2.60 3.06
CA TYR A 235 -21.44 -1.87 2.00
C TYR A 235 -22.20 -1.85 0.65
N GLY A 236 -23.35 -2.52 0.57
CA GLY A 236 -24.16 -2.58 -0.66
C GLY A 236 -23.52 -3.42 -1.77
N ILE A 237 -22.67 -4.38 -1.41
CA ILE A 237 -21.99 -5.28 -2.35
C ILE A 237 -22.94 -6.42 -2.72
N PRO A 238 -23.28 -6.62 -4.01
CA PRO A 238 -24.13 -7.73 -4.43
C PRO A 238 -23.43 -9.08 -4.20
N SER A 239 -24.09 -10.03 -3.53
CA SER A 239 -23.51 -11.34 -3.23
C SER A 239 -23.15 -12.15 -4.49
N ASP A 240 -23.86 -11.93 -5.59
CA ASP A 240 -23.60 -12.56 -6.89
C ASP A 240 -22.41 -11.98 -7.65
N SER A 241 -21.91 -10.81 -7.24
CA SER A 241 -20.64 -10.27 -7.73
C SER A 241 -19.41 -10.91 -7.06
N VAL A 242 -19.59 -11.63 -5.94
CA VAL A 242 -18.48 -12.27 -5.21
C VAL A 242 -18.04 -13.55 -5.90
N VAL A 243 -16.80 -13.58 -6.39
CA VAL A 243 -16.16 -14.76 -7.01
C VAL A 243 -15.58 -15.67 -5.93
N GLU A 244 -14.81 -15.08 -5.02
CA GLU A 244 -14.18 -15.76 -3.90
C GLU A 244 -13.96 -14.74 -2.76
N HIS A 245 -13.87 -15.24 -1.54
CA HIS A 245 -13.42 -14.46 -0.41
C HIS A 245 -12.66 -15.35 0.56
N SER A 246 -11.79 -14.73 1.34
CA SER A 246 -10.98 -15.39 2.36
C SER A 246 -10.69 -14.46 3.51
N LEU A 247 -10.44 -15.04 4.67
CA LEU A 247 -10.05 -14.32 5.88
C LEU A 247 -8.53 -14.41 6.03
N PHE A 248 -7.89 -13.27 6.22
CA PHE A 248 -6.44 -13.15 6.44
C PHE A 248 -6.14 -12.19 7.57
N TYR A 249 -4.88 -12.14 8.01
CA TYR A 249 -4.37 -11.08 8.84
C TYR A 249 -3.54 -10.10 8.02
N ASP A 250 -3.71 -8.82 8.29
CA ASP A 250 -3.01 -7.72 7.63
C ASP A 250 -2.73 -6.61 8.67
N THR A 251 -1.86 -5.65 8.31
CA THR A 251 -1.57 -4.46 9.13
C THR A 251 -2.47 -3.27 8.82
N GLY A 252 -3.27 -3.35 7.76
CA GLY A 252 -4.17 -2.28 7.35
C GLY A 252 -3.61 -1.41 6.23
N GLU A 253 -4.06 -0.16 6.18
CA GLU A 253 -3.59 0.83 5.20
C GLU A 253 -2.18 1.34 5.53
N GLU A 254 -1.38 1.60 4.49
CA GLU A 254 0.04 1.98 4.55
C GLU A 254 0.33 3.21 5.43
N ASP A 255 -0.63 4.13 5.58
CA ASP A 255 -0.46 5.38 6.31
C ASP A 255 -0.60 5.26 7.85
N SER A 256 -0.96 4.08 8.35
CA SER A 256 -1.03 3.82 9.78
C SER A 256 0.34 3.37 10.31
N ASN A 257 0.63 3.55 11.60
CA ASN A 257 1.87 3.04 12.22
C ASN A 257 2.01 1.49 12.06
N ASN A 258 0.98 0.81 11.52
CA ASN A 258 0.93 -0.60 11.14
C ASN A 258 1.30 -1.55 12.29
N ASP A 259 1.24 -1.08 13.54
CA ASP A 259 1.71 -1.81 14.72
C ASP A 259 0.84 -3.01 15.10
N PHE A 260 -0.32 -3.19 14.45
CA PHE A 260 -1.25 -4.25 14.77
C PHE A 260 -1.52 -5.15 13.57
N LEU A 261 -1.56 -6.45 13.82
CA LEU A 261 -2.11 -7.46 12.93
C LEU A 261 -3.55 -7.76 13.33
N TYR A 262 -4.47 -7.61 12.39
CA TYR A 262 -5.89 -7.84 12.62
C TYR A 262 -6.55 -8.54 11.43
N PRO A 263 -7.70 -9.21 11.65
CA PRO A 263 -8.36 -9.97 10.60
C PRO A 263 -9.04 -9.07 9.56
N VAL A 264 -8.88 -9.41 8.29
CA VAL A 264 -9.39 -8.70 7.11
C VAL A 264 -10.00 -9.71 6.14
N TYR A 265 -11.13 -9.37 5.54
CA TYR A 265 -11.68 -10.10 4.40
C TYR A 265 -11.03 -9.60 3.11
N ASP A 266 -10.37 -10.50 2.37
CA ASP A 266 -9.99 -10.27 0.96
C ASP A 266 -11.07 -10.87 0.07
N ILE A 267 -11.64 -10.05 -0.81
CA ILE A 267 -12.82 -10.36 -1.61
C ILE A 267 -12.47 -10.13 -3.07
N THR A 268 -12.54 -11.17 -3.89
CA THR A 268 -12.46 -11.04 -5.34
C THR A 268 -13.88 -10.87 -5.88
N LEU A 269 -14.12 -9.73 -6.51
CA LEU A 269 -15.39 -9.34 -7.11
C LEU A 269 -15.29 -9.42 -8.63
N LEU A 270 -16.39 -9.74 -9.31
CA LEU A 270 -16.56 -9.72 -10.75
C LEU A 270 -17.50 -8.57 -11.11
N ASP A 271 -16.98 -7.57 -11.80
CA ASP A 271 -17.78 -6.55 -12.47
C ASP A 271 -18.01 -6.96 -13.93
N ILE A 272 -19.23 -6.80 -14.42
CA ILE A 272 -19.60 -7.15 -15.80
C ILE A 272 -20.12 -5.89 -16.47
N ASP A 273 -19.46 -5.47 -17.54
CA ASP A 273 -19.92 -4.33 -18.33
C ASP A 273 -21.18 -4.66 -19.16
N ASP A 274 -21.79 -3.63 -19.75
CA ASP A 274 -23.00 -3.77 -20.59
C ASP A 274 -22.78 -4.67 -21.83
N GLU A 275 -21.52 -4.95 -22.18
CA GLU A 275 -21.11 -5.77 -23.32
C GLU A 275 -20.87 -7.23 -22.92
N GLY A 276 -20.96 -7.56 -21.63
CA GLY A 276 -20.76 -8.88 -21.07
C GLY A 276 -19.29 -9.21 -20.78
N ASN A 277 -18.39 -8.24 -20.82
CA ASN A 277 -16.99 -8.43 -20.43
C ASN A 277 -16.87 -8.34 -18.91
N GLY A 278 -16.22 -9.35 -18.33
CA GLY A 278 -15.98 -9.45 -16.90
C GLY A 278 -14.59 -8.94 -16.51
N VAL A 279 -14.51 -8.09 -15.49
CA VAL A 279 -13.26 -7.68 -14.86
C VAL A 279 -13.27 -8.11 -13.39
N HIS A 280 -12.19 -8.77 -12.96
CA HIS A 280 -12.01 -9.08 -11.54
C HIS A 280 -11.31 -7.94 -10.83
N PHE A 281 -11.80 -7.57 -9.66
CA PHE A 281 -11.14 -6.62 -8.76
C PHE A 281 -11.11 -7.17 -7.33
N LYS A 282 -10.09 -6.78 -6.57
CA LYS A 282 -9.91 -7.20 -5.17
C LYS A 282 -10.30 -6.08 -4.22
N LEU A 283 -10.98 -6.44 -3.14
CA LEU A 283 -11.42 -5.54 -2.09
C LEU A 283 -11.04 -6.11 -0.74
N LYS A 284 -10.36 -5.30 0.08
CA LYS A 284 -10.02 -5.62 1.47
C LYS A 284 -10.92 -4.84 2.41
N ILE A 285 -11.55 -5.51 3.37
CA ILE A 285 -12.40 -4.88 4.39
C ILE A 285 -12.08 -5.47 5.76
N ASP A 286 -11.93 -4.63 6.77
CA ASP A 286 -11.74 -5.05 8.16
C ASP A 286 -12.82 -6.07 8.56
N ALA A 287 -12.40 -7.19 9.12
CA ALA A 287 -13.32 -8.26 9.50
C ALA A 287 -13.87 -8.08 10.92
N THR A 288 -13.50 -7.01 11.63
CA THR A 288 -13.92 -6.71 13.01
C THR A 288 -14.16 -5.22 13.20
N GLU A 289 -14.86 -4.86 14.28
CA GLU A 289 -15.07 -3.46 14.69
C GLU A 289 -13.86 -2.86 15.45
N TYR A 290 -12.69 -3.51 15.41
CA TYR A 290 -11.51 -3.08 16.18
C TYR A 290 -10.89 -1.79 15.63
N ALA A 291 -10.67 -1.71 14.32
CA ALA A 291 -10.07 -0.54 13.69
C ALA A 291 -11.13 0.55 13.47
N PRO A 292 -10.88 1.82 13.87
CA PRO A 292 -11.81 2.90 13.59
C PRO A 292 -11.87 3.17 12.09
N GLN A 293 -13.07 3.32 11.55
CA GLN A 293 -13.28 3.77 10.18
C GLN A 293 -13.83 5.19 10.20
N VAL A 294 -13.23 6.06 9.39
CA VAL A 294 -13.58 7.48 9.31
C VAL A 294 -14.21 7.81 7.98
N LYS A 295 -15.26 8.64 8.01
CA LYS A 295 -15.88 9.21 6.82
C LYS A 295 -16.00 10.72 6.97
N ILE A 296 -15.53 11.46 5.96
CA ILE A 296 -15.79 12.89 5.85
C ILE A 296 -17.29 13.07 5.55
N VAL A 297 -17.98 13.82 6.40
CA VAL A 297 -19.42 14.14 6.25
C VAL A 297 -19.65 15.58 5.80
N ASN A 298 -18.67 16.46 6.02
CA ASN A 298 -18.65 17.81 5.50
C ASN A 298 -17.19 18.24 5.24
N PRO A 299 -16.90 19.03 4.19
CA PRO A 299 -17.82 19.39 3.11
C PRO A 299 -18.22 18.18 2.26
N SER A 300 -19.31 18.32 1.48
CA SER A 300 -19.60 17.37 0.40
C SER A 300 -18.46 17.36 -0.60
N ASP A 301 -18.28 16.22 -1.27
CA ASP A 301 -17.31 16.10 -2.36
C ASP A 301 -17.56 17.15 -3.45
N SER A 302 -16.46 17.65 -4.05
CA SER A 302 -16.48 18.59 -5.18
C SER A 302 -17.24 19.91 -4.95
N ILE A 303 -17.27 20.45 -3.72
CA ILE A 303 -17.85 21.78 -3.47
C ILE A 303 -16.99 22.90 -4.08
N THR A 304 -17.62 24.01 -4.45
CA THR A 304 -16.92 25.23 -4.88
C THR A 304 -17.14 26.34 -3.85
N VAL A 305 -16.06 26.94 -3.38
CA VAL A 305 -16.07 28.07 -2.45
C VAL A 305 -15.25 29.23 -2.99
N GLN A 306 -15.53 30.46 -2.55
CA GLN A 306 -14.69 31.59 -2.91
C GLN A 306 -13.40 31.58 -2.07
N PRO A 307 -12.26 32.02 -2.62
CA PRO A 307 -11.04 32.15 -1.85
C PRO A 307 -11.23 33.03 -0.61
N GLY A 308 -10.81 32.52 0.54
CA GLY A 308 -10.96 33.20 1.84
C GLY A 308 -12.27 32.90 2.58
N ASP A 309 -13.22 32.18 1.97
CA ASP A 309 -14.40 31.68 2.69
C ASP A 309 -14.01 30.52 3.61
N ALA A 310 -14.63 30.47 4.79
CA ALA A 310 -14.40 29.37 5.73
C ALA A 310 -15.16 28.11 5.29
N ILE A 311 -14.43 27.02 5.11
CA ILE A 311 -14.98 25.68 4.92
C ILE A 311 -14.99 24.99 6.29
N THR A 312 -16.11 24.36 6.64
CA THR A 312 -16.19 23.50 7.82
C THR A 312 -15.95 22.06 7.41
N PHE A 313 -15.08 21.39 8.13
CA PHE A 313 -14.78 19.98 7.98
C PHE A 313 -15.35 19.24 9.17
N ASP A 314 -16.05 18.16 8.89
CA ASP A 314 -16.66 17.31 9.90
C ASP A 314 -16.55 15.85 9.46
N CYS A 315 -16.33 14.96 10.42
CA CYS A 315 -16.21 13.55 10.16
C CYS A 315 -17.09 12.73 11.09
N ASN A 316 -17.45 11.54 10.62
CA ASN A 316 -18.03 10.51 11.47
C ASN A 316 -17.02 9.37 11.59
N VAL A 317 -16.77 8.96 12.83
CA VAL A 317 -15.99 7.76 13.13
C VAL A 317 -16.95 6.68 13.58
N ILE A 318 -16.84 5.51 12.96
CA ILE A 318 -17.44 4.27 13.43
C ILE A 318 -16.32 3.32 13.86
N PHE A 319 -16.67 2.30 14.64
CA PHE A 319 -15.71 1.31 15.16
C PHE A 319 -14.61 1.90 16.04
N GLY A 320 -13.68 1.06 16.48
CA GLY A 320 -12.63 1.44 17.42
C GLY A 320 -13.15 1.78 18.81
N THR A 321 -12.20 2.03 19.72
CA THR A 321 -12.51 2.36 21.12
C THR A 321 -12.14 3.83 21.39
N PRO A 322 -13.11 4.71 21.69
CA PRO A 322 -12.82 6.09 22.09
C PRO A 322 -11.97 6.17 23.38
N PRO A 323 -11.21 7.25 23.60
CA PRO A 323 -11.16 8.49 22.80
C PRO A 323 -10.34 8.35 21.52
N TYR A 324 -10.79 8.98 20.44
CA TYR A 324 -10.07 9.02 19.16
C TYR A 324 -9.08 10.18 19.10
N ALA A 325 -8.02 9.98 18.32
CA ALA A 325 -7.15 11.04 17.83
C ALA A 325 -7.49 11.32 16.36
N TYR A 326 -7.56 12.59 15.98
CA TYR A 326 -7.92 13.02 14.62
C TYR A 326 -6.72 13.68 13.96
N GLN A 327 -6.60 13.51 12.64
CA GLN A 327 -5.69 14.29 11.82
C GLN A 327 -6.33 14.52 10.45
N TRP A 328 -6.44 15.78 10.06
CA TRP A 328 -6.90 16.19 8.75
C TRP A 328 -5.71 16.62 7.90
N ARG A 329 -5.65 16.15 6.66
CA ARG A 329 -4.60 16.50 5.70
C ARG A 329 -5.20 16.93 4.37
N SER A 330 -4.47 17.79 3.68
CA SER A 330 -4.67 18.18 2.28
C SER A 330 -3.41 17.81 1.52
N ASP A 331 -3.56 17.28 0.32
CA ASP A 331 -2.44 16.96 -0.57
C ASP A 331 -1.62 18.20 -0.94
N PHE A 332 -2.21 19.40 -0.81
CA PHE A 332 -1.59 20.68 -1.16
C PHE A 332 -1.14 21.49 0.06
N ASP A 333 -1.94 21.50 1.13
CA ASP A 333 -1.69 22.32 2.32
C ASP A 333 -1.05 21.54 3.49
N GLY A 334 -0.93 20.22 3.37
CA GLY A 334 -0.40 19.36 4.43
C GLY A 334 -1.38 19.19 5.59
N ILE A 335 -0.88 19.17 6.83
CA ILE A 335 -1.72 18.95 8.03
C ILE A 335 -2.56 20.19 8.33
N LEU A 336 -3.88 20.02 8.43
CA LEU A 336 -4.86 21.08 8.63
C LEU A 336 -5.33 21.20 10.08
N SER A 337 -5.61 20.08 10.74
CA SER A 337 -6.23 20.06 12.07
C SER A 337 -6.07 18.71 12.77
N GLY A 338 -6.20 18.70 14.10
CA GLY A 338 -6.28 17.49 14.93
C GLY A 338 -7.60 17.32 15.69
N ALA A 339 -8.63 18.07 15.31
CA ALA A 339 -9.98 18.01 15.89
C ALA A 339 -10.93 17.14 15.05
N ASP A 340 -11.99 16.63 15.66
CA ASP A 340 -13.09 15.91 15.00
C ASP A 340 -13.85 16.79 14.00
N THR A 341 -14.10 18.05 14.39
CA THR A 341 -14.71 19.09 13.55
C THR A 341 -13.87 20.37 13.61
N PHE A 342 -13.62 21.02 12.47
CA PHE A 342 -12.93 22.31 12.42
C PHE A 342 -13.38 23.17 11.23
N SER A 343 -13.05 24.47 11.26
CA SER A 343 -13.26 25.36 10.10
C SER A 343 -11.96 26.06 9.73
N ILE A 344 -11.70 26.19 8.43
CA ILE A 344 -10.49 26.83 7.88
C ILE A 344 -10.86 27.68 6.67
N SER A 345 -10.22 28.85 6.52
CA SER A 345 -10.47 29.82 5.43
C SER A 345 -9.21 30.18 4.66
N THR A 346 -8.13 29.39 4.86
CA THR A 346 -6.78 29.67 4.37
C THR A 346 -6.25 28.53 3.51
N LEU A 347 -7.13 27.70 2.94
CA LEU A 347 -6.73 26.67 1.98
C LEU A 347 -6.18 27.32 0.72
N SER A 348 -5.17 26.69 0.12
CA SER A 348 -4.52 27.21 -1.09
C SER A 348 -5.37 26.98 -2.33
N GLU A 349 -5.35 27.94 -3.26
CA GLU A 349 -5.83 27.72 -4.62
C GLU A 349 -4.75 26.97 -5.42
N VAL A 350 -5.12 25.86 -6.04
CA VAL A 350 -4.19 25.01 -6.80
C VAL A 350 -4.29 25.36 -8.28
N PHE A 351 -3.16 25.69 -8.91
CA PHE A 351 -3.11 26.01 -10.33
C PHE A 351 -2.18 25.06 -11.11
N LYS A 352 -2.62 24.55 -12.27
CA LYS A 352 -1.78 23.94 -13.31
C LYS A 352 -1.75 24.86 -14.51
N GLU A 353 -0.57 25.30 -14.94
CA GLU A 353 -0.43 26.14 -16.15
C GLU A 353 -1.30 27.42 -16.14
N ASN A 354 -1.55 27.99 -14.95
CA ASN A 354 -2.47 29.11 -14.68
C ASN A 354 -3.97 28.80 -14.84
N GLU A 355 -4.36 27.53 -14.94
CA GLU A 355 -5.74 27.09 -14.81
C GLU A 355 -5.95 26.49 -13.40
N ASN A 356 -7.09 26.78 -12.79
CA ASN A 356 -7.45 26.23 -11.49
C ASN A 356 -7.68 24.71 -11.64
N ILE A 357 -7.01 23.90 -10.82
CA ILE A 357 -7.29 22.47 -10.74
C ILE A 357 -8.35 22.31 -9.64
N PRO A 358 -9.56 21.82 -9.95
CA PRO A 358 -10.57 21.54 -8.95
C PRO A 358 -10.14 20.44 -7.98
#